data_AF-A0AAD5RAC7-F1
#
_entry.id   AF-A0AAD5RAC7-F1
#
_cell.length_a   1.000
_cell.length_b   1.000
_cell.length_c   1.000
_cell.angle_alpha   90.00
_cell.angle_beta   90.00
_cell.angle_gamma   90.00
#
_symmetry.space_group_name_H-M   'P 1'
#
loop_
_entity.id
_entity.type
_entity.pdbx_description
1 polymer ?
#
loop_
_entity_poly.entity_id
_entity_poly.type
_entity_poly.pdbx_seq_one_letter_code
_entity_poly.pdbx_strand_id
1 'polypeptide(L)'
;MPSNSARNSRKTTKASQYVHILKRVQLKTIQRWVIRLQLVKKMEVEEALDEEILRMSADDLRSRSHLLDNEIRIMRSEVQRLNHSVATLRERIKDNNERIKVNKTLPYLVSNVVELLDLEDNQEEEGANVDLDAHKTKCAVIKTSTRATYFLPVIGLVEPSELKPGDLVGVNKDSYLILEKLPAEYDSRVKAMEV
;
A
#
# COMPACT_ATOMS: atom_id res chain seq x y z
N MET A 1 12.51 53.99 -18.78
CA MET A 1 12.10 54.26 -17.39
C MET A 1 10.82 53.47 -17.10
N PRO A 2 10.85 52.33 -16.39
CA PRO A 2 9.63 51.59 -16.09
C PRO A 2 8.80 52.34 -15.03
N SER A 3 7.52 52.54 -15.33
CA SER A 3 6.56 53.37 -14.60
C SER A 3 6.34 52.88 -13.15
N ASN A 4 6.29 53.84 -12.22
CA ASN A 4 6.07 53.60 -10.78
C ASN A 4 4.75 52.86 -10.48
N SER A 5 3.78 52.87 -11.40
CA SER A 5 2.49 52.18 -11.24
C SER A 5 2.60 50.65 -11.35
N ALA A 6 3.48 50.12 -12.21
CA ALA A 6 3.67 48.68 -12.40
C ALA A 6 4.40 48.01 -11.22
N ARG A 7 5.26 48.75 -10.52
CA ARG A 7 5.91 48.30 -9.26
C ARG A 7 4.94 48.25 -8.10
N ASN A 8 3.97 49.17 -8.05
CA ASN A 8 3.01 49.23 -6.94
C ASN A 8 1.94 48.13 -7.03
N SER A 9 1.45 47.82 -8.24
CA SER A 9 0.52 46.70 -8.49
C SER A 9 1.11 45.33 -8.10
N ARG A 10 2.39 45.07 -8.41
CA ARG A 10 3.05 43.79 -8.01
C ARG A 10 3.27 43.69 -6.50
N LYS A 11 3.46 44.82 -5.80
CA LYS A 11 3.59 44.85 -4.33
C LYS A 11 2.25 44.59 -3.64
N THR A 12 1.14 45.13 -4.15
CA THR A 12 -0.21 44.88 -3.61
C THR A 12 -0.63 43.42 -3.80
N THR A 13 -0.28 42.78 -4.92
CA THR A 13 -0.58 41.36 -5.16
C THR A 13 0.23 40.44 -4.25
N LYS A 14 1.53 40.70 -4.05
CA LYS A 14 2.35 39.93 -3.10
C LYS A 14 1.89 40.13 -1.66
N ALA A 15 1.59 41.36 -1.25
CA ALA A 15 1.07 41.64 0.10
C ALA A 15 -0.27 40.92 0.35
N SER A 16 -1.18 40.93 -0.63
CA SER A 16 -2.45 40.17 -0.56
C SER A 16 -2.22 38.66 -0.45
N GLN A 17 -1.24 38.12 -1.19
CA GLN A 17 -0.86 36.71 -1.12
C GLN A 17 -0.27 36.31 0.24
N TYR A 18 0.58 37.15 0.83
CA TYR A 18 1.09 36.93 2.20
C TYR A 18 -0.01 37.00 3.25
N VAL A 19 -0.95 37.95 3.14
CA VAL A 19 -2.11 38.04 4.03
C VAL A 19 -3.00 36.79 3.90
N HIS A 20 -3.17 36.25 2.69
CA HIS A 20 -3.94 35.03 2.47
C HIS A 20 -3.26 33.78 3.03
N ILE A 21 -1.93 33.67 2.90
CA ILE A 21 -1.13 32.59 3.49
C ILE A 21 -1.17 32.68 5.02
N LEU A 22 -0.98 33.88 5.59
CA LEU A 22 -1.07 34.11 7.03
C LEU A 22 -2.46 33.77 7.58
N LYS A 23 -3.53 34.17 6.88
CA LYS A 23 -4.91 33.76 7.23
C LYS A 23 -5.10 32.25 7.18
N ARG A 24 -4.56 31.55 6.18
CA ARG A 24 -4.64 30.08 6.09
C ARG A 24 -3.85 29.39 7.20
N VAL A 25 -2.67 29.90 7.56
CA VAL A 25 -1.86 29.37 8.66
C VAL A 25 -2.56 29.60 10.00
N GLN A 26 -3.06 30.82 10.26
CA GLN A 26 -3.87 31.12 11.44
C GLN A 26 -5.11 30.22 11.51
N LEU A 27 -5.85 30.07 10.41
CA LEU A 27 -7.05 29.23 10.36
C LEU A 27 -6.70 27.76 10.64
N LYS A 28 -5.60 27.23 10.09
CA LYS A 28 -5.15 25.85 10.39
C LYS A 28 -4.77 25.68 11.87
N THR A 29 -4.08 26.66 12.45
CA THR A 29 -3.72 26.61 13.88
C THR A 29 -4.96 26.68 14.76
N ILE A 30 -5.90 27.57 14.45
CA ILE A 30 -7.18 27.69 15.16
C ILE A 30 -8.01 26.40 15.01
N GLN A 31 -8.12 25.84 13.81
CA GLN A 31 -8.80 24.56 13.57
C GLN A 31 -8.16 23.43 14.39
N ARG A 32 -6.83 23.39 14.47
CA ARG A 32 -6.10 22.42 15.29
C ARG A 32 -6.35 22.61 16.79
N TRP A 33 -6.44 23.86 17.26
CA TRP A 33 -6.81 24.19 18.64
C TRP A 33 -8.27 23.88 18.95
N VAL A 34 -9.20 24.14 18.03
CA VAL A 34 -10.62 23.80 18.17
C VAL A 34 -10.78 22.29 18.25
N ILE A 35 -10.15 21.51 17.36
CA ILE A 35 -10.16 20.05 17.42
C ILE A 35 -9.58 19.56 18.75
N ARG A 36 -8.49 20.15 19.23
CA ARG A 36 -7.88 19.80 20.52
C ARG A 36 -8.80 20.13 21.69
N LEU A 37 -9.46 21.28 21.67
CA LEU A 37 -10.43 21.70 22.69
C LEU A 37 -11.67 20.80 22.69
N GLN A 38 -12.12 20.38 21.52
CA GLN A 38 -13.25 19.48 21.34
C GLN A 38 -12.91 18.04 21.77
N LEU A 39 -11.65 17.63 21.62
CA LEU A 39 -11.13 16.37 22.16
C LEU A 39 -11.06 16.42 23.70
N VAL A 40 -10.57 17.53 24.26
CA VAL A 40 -10.51 17.75 25.72
C VAL A 40 -11.92 17.77 26.32
N LYS A 41 -12.86 18.48 25.69
CA LYS A 41 -14.28 18.46 26.11
C LYS A 41 -14.93 17.09 26.01
N LYS A 42 -14.49 16.24 25.08
CA LYS A 42 -14.95 14.85 24.99
C LYS A 42 -14.40 13.95 26.10
N MET A 43 -13.33 14.37 26.78
CA MET A 43 -12.75 13.65 27.92
C MET A 43 -13.39 14.05 29.27
N GLU A 44 -14.08 15.21 29.34
CA GLU A 44 -14.87 15.63 30.52
C GLU A 44 -16.31 15.07 30.48
N VAL A 45 -16.47 13.81 30.08
CA VAL A 45 -17.66 13.06 30.48
C VAL A 45 -17.31 12.49 31.84
N GLU A 46 -17.83 13.09 32.91
CA GLU A 46 -17.94 12.38 34.19
C GLU A 46 -18.70 11.09 33.89
N GLU A 47 -17.98 9.97 33.82
CA GLU A 47 -18.58 8.65 33.88
C GLU A 47 -19.30 8.59 35.22
N ALA A 48 -20.64 8.71 35.19
CA ALA A 48 -21.46 8.36 36.33
C ALA A 48 -20.99 6.98 36.81
N LEU A 49 -20.53 6.90 38.05
CA LEU A 49 -20.03 5.65 38.61
C LEU A 49 -21.13 4.59 38.46
N ASP A 50 -20.80 3.48 37.81
CA ASP A 50 -21.75 2.40 37.55
C ASP A 50 -22.42 1.95 38.87
N GLU A 51 -23.72 1.66 38.83
CA GLU A 51 -24.47 1.20 40.00
C GLU A 51 -23.89 -0.08 40.63
N GLU A 52 -23.12 -0.86 39.86
CA GLU A 52 -22.36 -2.02 40.33
C GLU A 52 -21.23 -1.61 41.28
N ILE A 53 -20.50 -0.53 40.99
CA ILE A 53 -19.39 0.00 41.80
C ILE A 53 -19.91 0.53 43.14
N LEU A 54 -21.09 1.15 43.14
CA LEU A 54 -21.77 1.65 44.35
C LEU A 54 -22.26 0.53 45.29
N ARG A 55 -22.48 -0.68 44.76
CA ARG A 55 -22.92 -1.86 45.53
C ARG A 55 -21.75 -2.72 46.03
N MET A 56 -20.54 -2.51 45.52
CA MET A 56 -19.35 -3.26 45.91
C MET A 56 -18.77 -2.79 47.26
N SER A 57 -18.14 -3.70 48.00
CA SER A 57 -17.41 -3.35 49.22
C SER A 57 -16.10 -2.62 48.89
N ALA A 58 -15.59 -1.82 49.82
CA ALA A 58 -14.36 -1.05 49.63
C ALA A 58 -13.13 -1.95 49.36
N ASP A 59 -13.12 -3.18 49.87
CA ASP A 59 -12.03 -4.13 49.65
C ASP A 59 -12.12 -4.81 48.28
N ASP A 60 -13.34 -5.11 47.80
CA ASP A 60 -13.55 -5.63 46.44
C ASP A 60 -13.17 -4.59 45.38
N LEU A 61 -13.45 -3.31 45.64
CA LEU A 61 -13.04 -2.20 44.77
C LEU A 61 -11.51 -2.09 44.69
N ARG A 62 -10.79 -2.21 45.81
CA ARG A 62 -9.32 -2.20 45.81
C ARG A 62 -8.72 -3.37 45.03
N SER A 63 -9.26 -4.57 45.23
CA SER A 63 -8.82 -5.76 44.51
C SER A 63 -9.04 -5.60 42.99
N ARG A 64 -10.22 -5.11 42.58
CA ARG A 64 -10.55 -4.86 41.17
C ARG A 64 -9.67 -3.75 40.57
N SER A 65 -9.40 -2.66 41.29
CA SER A 65 -8.46 -1.63 40.84
C SER A 65 -7.05 -2.19 40.60
N HIS A 66 -6.54 -3.03 41.49
CA HIS A 66 -5.23 -3.65 41.31
C HIS A 66 -5.17 -4.61 40.11
N LEU A 67 -6.23 -5.37 39.86
CA LEU A 67 -6.33 -6.23 38.67
C LEU A 67 -6.32 -5.39 37.39
N LEU A 68 -7.10 -4.31 37.35
CA LEU A 68 -7.15 -3.39 36.21
C LEU A 68 -5.80 -2.68 35.99
N ASP A 69 -5.11 -2.27 37.04
CA ASP A 69 -3.78 -1.66 36.93
C ASP A 69 -2.75 -2.63 36.33
N ASN A 70 -2.82 -3.90 36.73
CA ASN A 70 -1.97 -4.95 36.17
C ASN A 70 -2.31 -5.21 34.69
N GLU A 71 -3.59 -5.26 34.34
CA GLU A 71 -4.05 -5.45 32.97
C GLU A 71 -3.62 -4.27 32.08
N ILE A 72 -3.79 -3.03 32.53
CA ILE A 72 -3.34 -1.82 31.84
C ILE A 72 -1.83 -1.87 31.60
N ARG A 73 -1.05 -2.34 32.58
CA ARG A 73 0.40 -2.48 32.42
C ARG A 73 0.77 -3.50 31.34
N ILE A 74 0.11 -4.65 31.33
CA ILE A 74 0.33 -5.70 30.31
C ILE A 74 -0.09 -5.17 28.94
N MET A 75 -1.27 -4.55 28.83
CA MET A 75 -1.77 -3.97 27.58
C MET A 75 -0.84 -2.88 27.04
N ARG A 76 -0.30 -2.00 27.89
CA ARG A 76 0.67 -0.98 27.46
C ARG A 76 1.95 -1.60 26.89
N SER A 77 2.46 -2.66 27.53
CA SER A 77 3.62 -3.42 27.05
C SER A 77 3.33 -4.06 25.69
N GLU A 78 2.15 -4.66 25.54
CA GLU A 78 1.74 -5.32 24.31
C GLU A 78 1.55 -4.33 23.16
N VAL A 79 0.93 -3.17 23.42
CA VAL A 79 0.81 -2.08 22.44
C VAL A 79 2.19 -1.61 21.98
N GLN A 80 3.16 -1.48 22.89
CA GLN A 80 4.53 -1.11 22.52
C GLN A 80 5.20 -2.17 21.65
N ARG A 81 5.04 -3.46 22.01
CA ARG A 81 5.56 -4.60 21.23
C ARG A 81 4.96 -4.65 19.83
N LEU A 82 3.64 -4.52 19.72
CA LEU A 82 2.93 -4.49 18.43
C LEU A 82 3.34 -3.29 17.59
N ASN A 83 3.49 -2.11 18.19
CA ASN A 83 3.96 -0.92 17.48
C ASN A 83 5.37 -1.11 16.91
N HIS A 84 6.28 -1.76 17.66
CA HIS A 84 7.60 -2.09 17.14
C HIS A 84 7.51 -3.08 15.96
N SER A 85 6.71 -4.15 16.10
CA SER A 85 6.50 -5.12 15.01
C SER A 85 5.93 -4.47 13.75
N VAL A 86 4.94 -3.59 13.90
CA VAL A 86 4.36 -2.81 12.79
C VAL A 86 5.40 -1.90 12.14
N ALA A 87 6.27 -1.25 12.93
CA ALA A 87 7.35 -0.42 12.38
C ALA A 87 8.33 -1.25 11.55
N THR A 88 8.78 -2.40 12.08
CA THR A 88 9.69 -3.32 11.36
C THR A 88 9.06 -3.88 10.09
N LEU A 89 7.78 -4.28 10.13
CA LEU A 89 7.07 -4.76 8.95
C LEU A 89 6.89 -3.66 7.90
N ARG A 90 6.62 -2.42 8.32
CA ARG A 90 6.54 -1.27 7.39
C ARG A 90 7.87 -1.00 6.71
N GLU A 91 8.98 -1.11 7.42
CA GLU A 91 10.32 -0.97 6.85
C GLU A 91 10.58 -2.05 5.79
N ARG A 92 10.29 -3.31 6.10
CA ARG A 92 10.40 -4.43 5.13
C ARG A 92 9.54 -4.22 3.88
N ILE A 93 8.31 -3.72 4.03
CA ILE A 93 7.43 -3.40 2.90
C ILE A 93 8.05 -2.30 2.02
N LYS A 94 8.65 -1.29 2.64
CA LYS A 94 9.31 -0.19 1.93
C LYS A 94 10.51 -0.72 1.12
N ASP A 95 11.36 -1.52 1.75
CA ASP A 95 12.54 -2.11 1.09
C ASP A 95 12.14 -3.02 -0.07
N ASN A 96 11.12 -3.86 0.13
CA ASN A 96 10.59 -4.72 -0.94
C ASN A 96 10.00 -3.90 -2.09
N ASN A 97 9.26 -2.83 -1.81
CA ASN A 97 8.75 -1.93 -2.85
C ASN A 97 9.87 -1.24 -3.64
N GLU A 98 10.97 -0.86 -2.98
CA GLU A 98 12.13 -0.29 -3.67
C GLU A 98 12.82 -1.32 -4.57
N ARG A 99 12.98 -2.57 -4.09
CA ARG A 99 13.49 -3.68 -4.91
C ARG A 99 12.62 -3.97 -6.12
N ILE A 100 11.29 -3.99 -5.95
CA ILE A 100 10.34 -4.15 -7.07
C ILE A 100 10.48 -3.00 -8.06
N LYS A 101 10.62 -1.76 -7.58
CA LYS A 101 10.76 -0.58 -8.44
C LYS A 101 12.03 -0.63 -9.30
N VAL A 102 13.15 -1.08 -8.75
CA VAL A 102 14.41 -1.24 -9.50
C VAL A 102 14.26 -2.29 -10.61
N ASN A 103 13.58 -3.40 -10.33
CA ASN A 103 13.34 -4.46 -11.32
C ASN A 103 12.27 -4.09 -12.35
N LYS A 104 11.36 -3.17 -12.01
CA LYS A 104 10.34 -2.60 -12.90
C LYS A 104 10.87 -1.40 -13.71
N THR A 105 12.18 -1.35 -13.97
CA THR A 105 12.74 -0.33 -14.86
C THR A 105 12.49 -0.71 -16.32
N LEU A 106 12.07 0.28 -17.12
CA LEU A 106 12.02 0.17 -18.57
C LEU A 106 13.46 -0.07 -19.08
N PRO A 107 13.68 -0.86 -20.14
CA PRO A 107 12.71 -1.28 -21.17
C PRO A 107 12.17 -2.71 -20.98
N TYR A 108 10.84 -2.87 -21.15
CA TYR A 108 10.21 -4.19 -21.20
C TYR A 108 10.30 -4.80 -22.61
N LEU A 109 10.30 -6.13 -22.67
CA LEU A 109 9.99 -6.87 -23.87
C LEU A 109 8.49 -7.17 -23.86
N VAL A 110 7.80 -6.88 -24.96
CA VAL A 110 6.38 -7.20 -25.08
C VAL A 110 6.24 -8.66 -25.48
N SER A 111 5.35 -9.38 -24.78
CA SER A 111 5.07 -10.80 -25.03
C SER A 111 3.57 -11.06 -24.95
N ASN A 112 3.13 -12.14 -25.59
CA ASN A 112 1.77 -12.65 -25.49
C ASN A 112 1.76 -13.89 -24.62
N VAL A 113 0.78 -13.98 -23.72
CA VAL A 113 0.48 -15.23 -23.00
C VAL A 113 -0.16 -16.20 -23.99
N VAL A 114 0.42 -17.38 -24.16
CA VAL A 114 -0.12 -18.41 -25.07
C VAL A 114 -1.06 -19.33 -24.30
N GLU A 115 -0.58 -19.86 -23.17
CA GLU A 115 -1.31 -20.83 -22.37
C GLU A 115 -0.90 -20.72 -20.90
N LEU A 116 -1.87 -20.98 -20.03
CA LEU A 116 -1.66 -21.16 -18.59
C LEU A 116 -1.83 -22.64 -18.31
N LEU A 117 -0.80 -23.24 -17.73
CA LEU A 117 -0.74 -24.67 -17.45
C LEU A 117 -0.83 -24.85 -15.94
N ASP A 118 -1.75 -25.68 -15.50
CA ASP A 118 -1.80 -26.13 -14.12
C ASP A 118 -1.04 -27.47 -14.07
N LEU A 119 0.15 -27.48 -13.45
CA LEU A 119 0.87 -28.71 -13.20
C LEU A 119 0.18 -29.41 -12.02
N GLU A 120 -0.69 -30.38 -12.32
CA GLU A 120 -1.14 -31.32 -11.30
C GLU A 120 -0.04 -32.37 -11.11
N ASP A 121 0.39 -32.56 -9.85
CA ASP A 121 1.38 -33.58 -9.52
C ASP A 121 0.83 -34.97 -9.86
N ASN A 122 1.32 -35.59 -10.94
CA ASN A 122 1.38 -37.04 -10.96
C ASN A 122 2.44 -37.42 -9.91
N GLN A 123 1.97 -37.94 -8.78
CA GLN A 123 2.79 -38.50 -7.72
C GLN A 123 3.60 -39.68 -8.26
N GLU A 124 4.82 -39.42 -8.73
CA GLU A 124 5.86 -40.45 -8.78
C GLU A 124 7.08 -39.93 -8.01
N GLU A 125 7.26 -40.53 -6.84
CA GLU A 125 8.42 -40.41 -5.95
C GLU A 125 9.72 -40.67 -6.71
N GLU A 126 10.56 -39.65 -6.94
CA GLU A 126 12.01 -39.86 -6.96
C GLU A 126 12.80 -38.55 -6.84
N GLY A 127 13.61 -38.44 -5.77
CA GLY A 127 14.81 -37.60 -5.77
C GLY A 127 14.72 -36.26 -5.01
N ALA A 128 15.11 -36.30 -3.74
CA ALA A 128 15.84 -35.26 -3.00
C ALA A 128 15.54 -33.76 -3.32
N ASN A 129 14.71 -33.17 -2.45
CA ASN A 129 14.67 -31.73 -2.13
C ASN A 129 14.39 -30.78 -3.30
N VAL A 130 13.31 -31.02 -4.04
CA VAL A 130 12.72 -30.03 -4.93
C VAL A 130 11.72 -29.20 -4.13
N ASP A 131 11.87 -27.87 -4.13
CA ASP A 131 11.06 -26.93 -3.35
C ASP A 131 9.55 -27.22 -3.48
N LEU A 132 8.90 -27.48 -2.34
CA LEU A 132 7.47 -27.81 -2.23
C LEU A 132 6.51 -26.72 -2.77
N ASP A 133 7.02 -25.53 -3.09
CA ASP A 133 6.26 -24.39 -3.61
C ASP A 133 6.00 -24.48 -5.12
N ALA A 134 6.66 -25.41 -5.83
CA ALA A 134 6.39 -25.69 -7.24
C ALA A 134 5.08 -26.47 -7.46
N HIS A 135 4.54 -27.14 -6.44
CA HIS A 135 3.48 -28.16 -6.55
C HIS A 135 2.05 -27.63 -6.70
N LYS A 136 1.82 -26.32 -6.64
CA LYS A 136 0.49 -25.70 -6.88
C LYS A 136 0.54 -24.45 -7.74
N THR A 137 1.71 -24.12 -8.26
CA THR A 137 1.93 -22.85 -8.91
C THR A 137 1.63 -22.99 -10.39
N LYS A 138 0.62 -22.25 -10.85
CA LYS A 138 0.27 -22.17 -12.26
C LYS A 138 1.50 -21.75 -13.06
N CYS A 139 1.76 -22.44 -14.14
CA CYS A 139 2.83 -22.17 -15.08
C CYS A 139 2.29 -21.37 -16.27
N ALA A 140 3.15 -20.62 -16.95
CA ALA A 140 2.76 -19.87 -18.14
C ALA A 140 3.70 -20.15 -19.31
N VAL A 141 3.12 -20.29 -20.50
CA VAL A 141 3.87 -20.26 -21.75
C VAL A 141 3.69 -18.87 -22.36
N ILE A 142 4.81 -18.17 -22.59
CA ILE A 142 4.81 -16.87 -23.24
C ILE A 142 5.46 -16.95 -24.62
N LYS A 143 4.96 -16.13 -25.55
CA LYS A 143 5.56 -15.89 -26.85
C LYS A 143 6.03 -14.46 -26.93
N THR A 144 7.33 -14.26 -27.06
CA THR A 144 7.92 -12.93 -27.16
C THR A 144 7.65 -12.29 -28.51
N SER A 145 7.74 -10.95 -28.57
CA SER A 145 7.73 -10.22 -29.85
C SER A 145 8.83 -10.66 -30.82
N THR A 146 9.92 -11.25 -30.30
CA THR A 146 10.99 -11.86 -31.10
C THR A 146 10.63 -13.25 -31.65
N ARG A 147 9.38 -13.70 -31.49
CA ARG A 147 8.85 -15.01 -31.91
C ARG A 147 9.48 -16.22 -31.21
N ALA A 148 10.15 -16.01 -30.08
CA ALA A 148 10.63 -17.09 -29.23
C ALA A 148 9.55 -17.46 -28.20
N THR A 149 9.48 -18.73 -27.84
CA THR A 149 8.55 -19.26 -26.83
C THR A 149 9.31 -19.66 -25.59
N TYR A 150 8.92 -19.13 -24.44
CA TYR A 150 9.53 -19.43 -23.15
C TYR A 150 8.48 -20.05 -22.23
N PHE A 151 8.91 -21.10 -21.50
CA PHE A 151 8.14 -21.70 -20.42
C PHE A 151 8.56 -21.04 -19.10
N LEU A 152 7.58 -20.50 -18.37
CA LEU A 152 7.78 -19.90 -17.05
C LEU A 152 7.17 -20.83 -15.99
N PRO A 153 7.99 -21.47 -15.14
CA PRO A 153 7.48 -22.20 -13.98
C PRO A 153 6.91 -21.25 -12.91
N VAL A 154 7.29 -19.96 -12.94
CA VAL A 154 6.82 -18.93 -12.02
C VAL A 154 6.37 -17.70 -12.82
N ILE A 155 5.12 -17.28 -12.62
CA ILE A 155 4.43 -16.26 -13.44
C ILE A 155 4.94 -14.83 -13.18
N GLY A 156 5.59 -14.56 -12.04
CA GLY A 156 6.23 -13.27 -11.76
C GLY A 156 5.39 -12.37 -10.85
N LEU A 157 5.26 -11.08 -11.19
CA LEU A 157 4.61 -10.06 -10.34
C LEU A 157 3.09 -9.96 -10.53
N VAL A 158 2.53 -10.62 -11.55
CA VAL A 158 1.09 -10.60 -11.86
C VAL A 158 0.46 -11.92 -11.42
N GLU A 159 -0.75 -11.85 -10.86
CA GLU A 159 -1.46 -13.04 -10.43
C GLU A 159 -1.96 -13.86 -11.64
N PRO A 160 -1.83 -15.20 -11.64
CA PRO A 160 -2.33 -16.05 -12.72
C PRO A 160 -3.83 -15.91 -13.00
N SER A 161 -4.62 -15.58 -11.97
CA SER A 161 -6.08 -15.42 -12.07
C SER A 161 -6.50 -14.29 -13.01
N GLU A 162 -5.64 -13.28 -13.19
CA GLU A 162 -5.91 -12.10 -14.03
C GLU A 162 -5.43 -12.27 -15.48
N LEU A 163 -4.63 -13.29 -15.73
CA LEU A 163 -4.05 -13.57 -17.04
C LEU A 163 -4.98 -14.48 -17.84
N LYS A 164 -5.12 -14.17 -19.12
CA LYS A 164 -5.82 -15.01 -20.08
C LYS A 164 -4.91 -15.29 -21.28
N PRO A 165 -5.06 -16.45 -21.94
CA PRO A 165 -4.48 -16.68 -23.25
C PRO A 165 -4.81 -15.53 -24.21
N GLY A 166 -3.80 -14.99 -24.89
CA GLY A 166 -3.90 -13.86 -25.80
C GLY A 166 -3.66 -12.48 -25.18
N ASP A 167 -3.50 -12.38 -23.86
CA ASP A 167 -3.19 -11.11 -23.21
C ASP A 167 -1.77 -10.61 -23.54
N LEU A 168 -1.65 -9.29 -23.74
CA LEU A 168 -0.39 -8.59 -23.91
C LEU A 168 0.25 -8.34 -22.54
N VAL A 169 1.50 -8.77 -22.36
CA VAL A 169 2.23 -8.62 -21.10
C VAL A 169 3.62 -8.05 -21.31
N GLY A 170 4.08 -7.24 -20.36
CA GLY A 170 5.45 -6.76 -20.29
C GLY A 170 6.31 -7.74 -19.51
N VAL A 171 7.34 -8.29 -20.17
CA VAL A 171 8.31 -9.20 -19.56
C VAL A 171 9.69 -8.57 -19.47
N ASN A 172 10.51 -9.03 -18.53
CA ASN A 172 11.92 -8.67 -18.48
C ASN A 172 12.70 -9.33 -19.64
N LYS A 173 13.76 -8.67 -20.15
CA LYS A 173 14.56 -9.17 -21.28
C LYS A 173 15.46 -10.34 -20.90
N ASP A 174 15.99 -10.35 -19.69
CA ASP A 174 16.99 -11.34 -19.27
C ASP A 174 16.34 -12.53 -18.56
N SER A 175 15.39 -12.25 -17.66
CA SER A 175 14.72 -13.27 -16.85
C SER A 175 13.37 -13.73 -17.38
N TYR A 176 12.82 -13.05 -18.39
CA TYR A 176 11.52 -13.35 -19.01
C TYR A 176 10.30 -13.36 -18.06
N LEU A 177 10.47 -12.98 -16.79
CA LEU A 177 9.39 -12.86 -15.80
C LEU A 177 8.36 -11.80 -16.20
N ILE A 178 7.08 -12.08 -15.98
CA ILE A 178 6.00 -11.13 -16.23
C ILE A 178 6.01 -10.03 -15.15
N LEU A 179 6.11 -8.78 -15.59
CA LEU A 179 6.18 -7.60 -14.72
C LEU A 179 4.83 -6.90 -14.61
N GLU A 180 4.15 -6.73 -15.73
CA GLU A 180 2.83 -6.08 -15.77
C GLU A 180 2.01 -6.54 -16.98
N LYS A 181 0.68 -6.48 -16.82
CA LYS A 181 -0.26 -6.64 -17.91
C LYS A 181 -0.37 -5.33 -18.68
N LEU A 182 -0.16 -5.39 -20.00
CA LEU A 182 -0.30 -4.25 -20.88
C LEU A 182 -1.73 -4.19 -21.42
N PRO A 183 -2.27 -2.99 -21.68
CA PRO A 183 -3.56 -2.88 -22.35
C PRO A 183 -3.48 -3.48 -23.75
N ALA A 184 -4.59 -4.07 -24.21
CA ALA A 184 -4.68 -4.59 -25.57
C ALA A 184 -4.41 -3.46 -26.57
N GLU A 185 -3.45 -3.68 -27.47
CA GLU A 185 -3.13 -2.72 -28.52
C GLU A 185 -3.98 -3.01 -29.77
N TYR A 186 -4.71 -1.99 -30.23
CA TYR A 186 -5.39 -2.03 -31.53
C TYR A 186 -4.49 -1.47 -32.63
N ASP A 187 -4.67 -2.00 -33.85
CA ASP A 187 -4.03 -1.52 -35.08
C ASP A 187 -4.26 -0.01 -35.25
N SER A 188 -3.22 0.71 -35.65
CA SER A 188 -3.26 2.17 -35.80
C SER A 188 -4.33 2.63 -36.78
N ARG A 189 -4.69 1.81 -37.78
CA ARG A 189 -5.76 2.11 -38.74
C ARG A 189 -7.13 2.07 -38.08
N VAL A 190 -7.35 1.18 -37.12
CA VAL A 190 -8.62 1.10 -36.35
C VAL A 190 -8.71 2.28 -35.38
N LYS A 191 -7.60 2.64 -34.74
CA LYS A 191 -7.53 3.85 -33.88
C LYS A 191 -7.82 5.13 -34.68
N ALA A 192 -7.38 5.21 -35.93
CA ALA A 192 -7.66 6.35 -36.81
C ALA A 192 -9.12 6.41 -37.32
N MET A 193 -9.92 5.37 -37.08
CA MET A 193 -11.35 5.31 -37.41
C MET A 193 -12.25 5.65 -36.21
N GLU A 194 -11.66 5.90 -35.03
CA GLU A 194 -12.40 6.36 -33.86
C GLU A 194 -12.80 7.83 -34.08
N VAL A 195 -14.12 8.11 -34.07
CA VAL A 195 -14.72 9.43 -34.34
C VAL A 195 -14.78 10.29 -33.09
#